data_AF-A0A960D417-F1
#
_entry.id   AF-A0A960D417-F1
#
_cell.length_a   1.000
_cell.length_b   1.000
_cell.length_c   1.000
_cell.angle_alpha   90.00
_cell.angle_beta   90.00
_cell.angle_gamma   90.00
#
_symmetry.space_group_name_H-M   'P 1'
#
loop_
_entity.id
_entity.type
_entity.pdbx_description
1 polymer ?
#
loop_
_entity_poly.entity_id
_entity_poly.type
_entity_poly.pdbx_seq_one_letter_code
_entity_poly.pdbx_strand_id
1 'polypeptide(L)'
;PMDRDAFRARRESAKDLPDHRGQWWQLIYNERHAPAAQWFSRHGWTAVETPLSDYLTTNGRATPADDAEERNMIDSVRLVGAVKN
;
A
#
# COMPACT_ATOMS: atom_id res chain seq x y z
N PRO A 1 -4.31 -5.27 9.57
CA PRO A 1 -4.72 -5.84 8.26
C PRO A 1 -6.13 -6.41 8.35
N MET A 2 -7.00 -6.13 7.38
CA MET A 2 -8.35 -6.71 7.35
C MET A 2 -8.28 -8.20 7.04
N ASP A 3 -9.08 -8.99 7.75
CA ASP A 3 -9.17 -10.44 7.55
C ASP A 3 -9.63 -10.80 6.13
N ARG A 4 -9.17 -11.94 5.59
CA ARG A 4 -9.44 -12.34 4.19
C ARG A 4 -10.92 -12.67 3.95
N ASP A 5 -11.62 -13.22 4.93
CA ASP A 5 -13.04 -13.53 4.80
C ASP A 5 -13.87 -12.27 4.94
N ALA A 6 -13.46 -11.36 5.84
CA ALA A 6 -14.03 -10.01 5.91
C ALA A 6 -13.83 -9.23 4.58
N PHE A 7 -12.68 -9.39 3.93
CA PHE A 7 -12.42 -8.80 2.61
C PHE A 7 -13.34 -9.34 1.52
N ARG A 8 -13.52 -10.67 1.44
CA ARG A 8 -14.41 -11.30 0.46
C ARG A 8 -15.86 -10.88 0.68
N ALA A 9 -16.35 -10.92 1.92
CA ALA A 9 -17.72 -10.50 2.25
C ALA A 9 -17.95 -9.03 1.88
N ARG A 10 -16.99 -8.14 2.17
CA ARG A 10 -17.07 -6.72 1.83
C ARG A 10 -16.99 -6.48 0.32
N ARG A 11 -16.16 -7.24 -0.41
CA ARG A 11 -16.06 -7.18 -1.88
C ARG A 11 -17.36 -7.57 -2.57
N GLU A 12 -18.03 -8.62 -2.11
CA GLU A 12 -19.33 -9.00 -2.66
C GLU A 12 -20.38 -7.94 -2.36
N SER A 13 -20.44 -7.41 -1.13
CA SER A 13 -21.36 -6.31 -0.78
C SER A 13 -21.09 -5.00 -1.55
N ALA A 14 -19.86 -4.78 -2.02
CA ALA A 14 -19.47 -3.59 -2.76
C ALA A 14 -19.92 -3.63 -4.24
N LYS A 15 -20.25 -4.81 -4.78
CA LYS A 15 -20.83 -4.96 -6.13
C LYS A 15 -22.27 -4.46 -6.20
N ASP A 16 -23.00 -4.54 -5.07
CA ASP A 16 -24.40 -4.12 -4.96
C ASP A 16 -24.55 -2.64 -4.57
N LEU A 17 -23.44 -1.95 -4.28
CA LEU A 17 -23.46 -0.52 -4.00
C LEU A 17 -23.66 0.26 -5.31
N PRO A 18 -24.73 1.07 -5.42
CA PRO A 18 -24.88 1.95 -6.56
C PRO A 18 -23.80 3.04 -6.53
N ASP A 19 -23.33 3.39 -7.73
CA ASP A 19 -22.42 4.50 -8.03
C ASP A 19 -20.91 4.20 -7.89
N HIS A 20 -20.07 5.20 -8.20
CA HIS A 20 -18.60 5.19 -8.14
C HIS A 20 -18.02 4.66 -6.82
N ARG A 21 -18.81 4.62 -5.74
CA ARG A 21 -18.39 4.15 -4.40
C ARG A 21 -17.97 2.68 -4.39
N GLY A 22 -18.63 1.82 -5.18
CA GLY A 22 -18.20 0.42 -5.33
C GLY A 22 -16.85 0.29 -6.04
N GLN A 23 -16.62 1.13 -7.05
CA GLN A 23 -15.34 1.19 -7.80
C GLN A 23 -14.21 1.76 -6.92
N TRP A 24 -14.47 2.84 -6.18
CA TRP A 24 -13.52 3.43 -5.22
C TRP A 24 -13.14 2.44 -4.12
N TRP A 25 -14.11 1.66 -3.60
CA TRP A 25 -13.83 0.66 -2.58
C TRP A 25 -12.89 -0.44 -3.10
N GLN A 26 -13.11 -0.93 -4.32
CA GLN A 26 -12.22 -1.92 -4.95
C GLN A 26 -10.81 -1.38 -5.20
N LEU A 27 -10.66 -0.08 -5.48
CA LEU A 27 -9.36 0.57 -5.68
C LEU A 27 -8.56 0.73 -4.38
N ILE A 28 -9.25 1.07 -3.28
CA ILE A 28 -8.60 1.30 -1.97
C ILE A 28 -8.32 -0.02 -1.25
N TYR A 29 -9.24 -0.98 -1.37
CA TYR A 29 -9.08 -2.33 -0.84
C TYR A 29 -8.66 -3.28 -1.96
N ASN A 30 -7.45 -3.08 -2.47
CA ASN A 30 -6.84 -4.05 -3.37
C ASN A 30 -6.57 -5.35 -2.61
N GLU A 31 -6.94 -6.46 -3.22
CA GLU A 31 -6.51 -7.78 -2.76
C GLU A 31 -4.99 -7.76 -2.63
N ARG A 32 -4.45 -8.26 -1.50
CA ARG A 32 -3.00 -8.39 -1.32
C ARG A 32 -2.47 -9.39 -2.34
N HIS A 33 -2.20 -8.91 -3.55
CA HIS A 33 -1.18 -9.48 -4.39
C HIS A 33 0.16 -9.35 -3.64
N ALA A 34 1.12 -10.18 -4.02
CA ALA A 34 2.48 -10.14 -3.49
C ALA A 34 2.99 -8.70 -3.24
N PRO A 35 3.92 -8.47 -2.29
CA PRO A 35 4.51 -7.15 -2.07
C PRO A 35 4.82 -6.45 -3.40
N ALA A 36 4.48 -5.15 -3.52
CA ALA A 36 4.40 -4.49 -4.82
C ALA A 36 5.69 -4.64 -5.65
N ALA A 37 6.87 -4.55 -5.03
CA ALA A 37 8.12 -4.79 -5.74
C ALA A 37 8.26 -6.22 -6.27
N GLN A 38 7.82 -7.23 -5.51
CA GLN A 38 7.79 -8.61 -5.99
C GLN A 38 6.83 -8.77 -7.18
N TRP A 39 5.68 -8.11 -7.16
CA TRP A 39 4.76 -8.15 -8.30
C TRP A 39 5.39 -7.52 -9.55
N PHE A 40 5.97 -6.33 -9.43
CA PHE A 40 6.64 -5.65 -10.56
C PHE A 40 7.82 -6.45 -11.10
N SER A 41 8.70 -6.97 -10.23
CA SER A 41 9.84 -7.79 -10.65
C SER A 41 9.42 -9.04 -11.41
N ARG A 42 8.32 -9.70 -11.01
CA ARG A 42 7.77 -10.86 -11.73
C ARG A 42 7.23 -10.51 -13.12
N HIS A 43 6.87 -9.26 -13.36
CA HIS A 43 6.34 -8.79 -14.65
C HIS A 43 7.41 -8.09 -15.51
N GLY A 44 8.70 -8.32 -15.21
CA GLY A 44 9.81 -7.84 -16.04
C GLY A 44 10.23 -6.39 -15.78
N TRP A 45 9.76 -5.78 -14.69
CA TRP A 45 10.19 -4.46 -14.26
C TRP A 45 11.36 -4.57 -13.28
N THR A 46 12.17 -3.53 -13.20
CA THR A 46 13.16 -3.37 -12.12
C THR A 46 12.52 -2.55 -11.01
N ALA A 47 12.27 -3.17 -9.84
CA ALA A 47 11.59 -2.53 -8.71
C ALA A 47 12.49 -2.39 -7.48
N VAL A 48 12.38 -1.26 -6.80
CA VAL A 48 13.11 -0.92 -5.57
C VAL A 48 12.11 -0.49 -4.50
N GLU A 49 12.24 -1.06 -3.30
CA GLU A 49 11.47 -0.64 -2.13
C GLU A 49 12.29 0.33 -1.27
N THR A 50 11.67 1.44 -0.90
CA THR A 50 12.25 2.44 0.00
C THR A 50 11.32 2.62 1.21
N PRO A 51 11.80 2.44 2.45
CA PRO A 51 11.00 2.80 3.63
C PRO A 51 10.63 4.29 3.62
N LEU A 52 9.41 4.60 4.07
CA LEU A 52 8.94 5.99 4.09
C LEU A 52 9.82 6.86 5.02
N SER A 53 10.26 6.33 6.15
CA SER A 53 11.18 7.01 7.06
C SER A 53 12.48 7.40 6.36
N ASP A 54 13.15 6.46 5.68
CA ASP A 54 14.36 6.73 4.91
C ASP A 54 14.13 7.78 3.81
N TYR A 55 12.99 7.69 3.10
CA TYR A 55 12.63 8.68 2.09
C TYR A 55 12.47 10.08 2.68
N LEU A 56 11.76 10.21 3.81
CA LEU A 56 11.59 11.48 4.50
C LEU A 56 12.93 12.08 4.94
N THR A 57 13.79 11.26 5.56
CA THR A 57 15.13 11.67 5.98
C THR A 57 15.99 12.13 4.80
N THR A 58 15.99 11.37 3.69
CA THR A 58 16.74 11.72 2.48
C THR A 58 16.27 13.05 1.87
N ASN A 59 14.98 13.39 2.03
CA ASN A 59 14.39 14.64 1.57
C ASN A 59 14.45 15.78 2.62
N GLY A 60 15.21 15.61 3.70
CA GLY A 60 15.38 16.64 4.73
C GLY A 60 14.12 16.91 5.57
N ARG A 61 13.17 15.97 5.61
CA ARG A 61 11.96 16.07 6.43
C ARG A 61 12.20 15.39 7.78
N ALA A 62 11.82 16.08 8.85
CA ALA A 62 11.83 15.51 10.18
C ALA A 62 10.72 14.46 10.32
N THR A 63 11.10 13.27 10.78
CA THR A 63 10.16 12.23 11.19
C THR A 63 9.73 12.52 12.64
N PRO A 64 8.47 12.30 13.04
CA PRO A 64 8.03 12.49 14.42
C PRO A 64 8.82 11.59 15.39
N ALA A 65 9.80 12.17 16.09
CA ALA A 65 10.73 11.43 16.93
C ALA A 65 10.18 11.07 18.31
N ASP A 66 9.08 11.71 18.73
CA ASP A 66 8.55 11.60 20.10
C ASP A 66 7.27 10.75 20.19
N ASP A 67 6.52 10.62 19.10
CA ASP A 67 5.32 9.80 19.04
C ASP A 67 5.58 8.38 18.49
N ALA A 68 5.45 7.36 19.36
CA ALA A 68 5.68 5.97 19.00
C ALA A 68 4.62 5.40 18.05
N GLU A 69 3.38 5.88 18.11
CA GLU A 69 2.31 5.46 17.21
C GLU A 69 2.57 6.00 15.80
N GLU A 70 2.90 7.29 15.68
CA GLU A 70 3.24 7.91 14.39
C GLU A 70 4.48 7.28 13.75
N ARG A 71 5.53 6.96 14.55
CA ARG A 71 6.71 6.24 14.04
C ARG A 71 6.33 4.87 13.48
N ASN A 72 5.56 4.09 14.23
CA ASN A 72 5.13 2.76 13.78
C ASN A 72 4.29 2.85 12.50
N MET A 73 3.44 3.87 12.38
CA MET A 73 2.68 4.12 11.15
C MET A 73 3.63 4.40 9.97
N ILE A 74 4.61 5.28 10.14
CA ILE A 74 5.57 5.64 9.08
C ILE A 74 6.43 4.45 8.67
N ASP A 75 6.98 3.71 9.63
CA ASP A 75 7.87 2.57 9.38
C ASP A 75 7.16 1.37 8.73
N SER A 76 5.83 1.30 8.88
CA SER A 76 5.00 0.29 8.22
C SER A 76 4.82 0.54 6.71
N VAL A 77 5.11 1.75 6.23
CA VAL A 77 4.90 2.14 4.83
C VAL A 77 6.19 1.97 4.02
N ARG A 78 6.05 1.29 2.87
CA ARG A 78 7.11 1.14 1.86
C ARG A 78 6.65 1.78 0.56
N LEU A 79 7.49 2.66 0.00
CA LEU A 79 7.32 3.23 -1.33
C LEU A 79 8.01 2.31 -2.33
N VAL A 80 7.36 2.04 -3.46
CA VAL A 80 7.94 1.21 -4.53
C VAL A 80 8.13 2.04 -5.78
N GLY A 81 9.39 2.21 -6.19
CA GLY A 81 9.73 2.72 -7.52
C GLY A 81 9.95 1.54 -8.46
N ALA A 82 9.30 1.55 -9.62
CA ALA A 82 9.48 0.50 -10.63
C ALA A 82 9.74 1.14 -12.00
N VAL A 83 10.79 0.67 -12.67
CA VAL A 83 11.16 1.11 -14.02
C VAL A 83 11.00 -0.07 -14.97
N LYS A 84 10.31 0.17 -16.09
CA LYS A 84 10.14 -0.83 -17.13
C LYS A 84 11.46 -0.93 -17.92
N ASN A 85 11.94 -2.15 -18.10
CA ASN A 85 13.08 -2.44 -18.96
C ASN A 85 12.71 -2.26 -20.44
#